data_AF-A0A933XWL3-F1
#
_entry.id   AF-A0A933XWL3-F1
#
_cell.length_a   1.000
_cell.length_b   1.000
_cell.length_c   1.000
_cell.angle_alpha   90.00
_cell.angle_beta   90.00
_cell.angle_gamma   90.00
#
_symmetry.space_group_name_H-M   'P 1'
#
loop_
_entity.id
_entity.type
_entity.pdbx_description
1 polymer ?
#
loop_
_entity_poly.entity_id
_entity_poly.type
_entity_poly.pdbx_seq_one_letter_code
_entity_poly.pdbx_strand_id
1 'polypeptide(L)' 'MLSLLVAVVLTFSDAPSVDDKPLAEWRARIAPAESERAWSSIGWRANFWAAVEEANAAEKPILLWAMNGHPLGCT' A
#
# COMPACT_ATOMS: atom_id res chain seq x y z
N MET A 1 2.24 -56.95 -1.97
CA MET A 1 1.68 -55.75 -1.30
C MET A 1 2.80 -55.05 -0.57
N LEU A 2 3.28 -53.92 -1.07
CA LEU A 2 4.08 -52.99 -0.28
C LEU A 2 3.93 -51.60 -0.91
N SER A 3 2.93 -50.84 -0.48
CA SER A 3 2.74 -49.45 -0.90
C SER A 3 3.47 -48.56 0.11
N LEU A 4 4.55 -47.93 -0.32
CA LEU A 4 5.30 -46.96 0.48
C LEU A 4 4.53 -45.64 0.48
N LEU A 5 3.92 -45.28 1.62
CA LEU A 5 3.34 -43.96 1.83
C LEU A 5 4.46 -42.92 1.96
N VAL A 6 4.60 -42.04 0.97
CA VAL A 6 5.42 -40.83 1.08
C VAL A 6 4.54 -39.75 1.73
N ALA A 7 4.77 -39.49 3.01
CA ALA A 7 4.20 -38.34 3.68
C ALA A 7 4.98 -37.09 3.27
N VAL A 8 4.41 -36.28 2.37
CA VAL A 8 4.91 -34.92 2.10
C VAL A 8 4.52 -34.08 3.33
N VAL A 9 5.45 -33.94 4.26
CA VAL A 9 5.35 -32.95 5.33
C VAL A 9 5.56 -31.59 4.67
N LEU A 10 4.45 -30.90 4.38
CA LEU A 10 4.49 -29.46 4.07
C LEU A 10 5.00 -28.77 5.33
N THR A 11 6.30 -28.48 5.37
CA THR A 11 6.84 -27.55 6.36
C THR A 11 6.22 -26.20 6.06
N PHE A 12 5.15 -25.84 6.77
CA PHE A 12 4.75 -24.45 6.87
C PHE A 12 5.98 -23.70 7.42
N SER A 13 6.53 -22.81 6.60
CA SER A 13 7.59 -21.92 7.05
C SER A 13 7.09 -21.19 8.29
N ASP A 14 7.89 -21.17 9.36
CA ASP A 14 7.68 -20.26 10.48
C ASP A 14 7.61 -18.85 9.90
N ALA A 15 6.39 -18.32 9.75
CA ALA A 15 6.23 -16.90 9.52
C ALA A 15 6.89 -16.22 10.73
N PRO A 16 7.77 -15.22 10.52
CA PRO A 16 8.45 -14.58 11.63
C PRO A 16 7.42 -14.12 12.67
N SER A 17 7.56 -14.61 13.91
CA SER A 17 6.81 -14.11 15.05
C SER A 17 6.95 -12.60 15.09
N VAL A 18 5.83 -11.88 15.19
CA VAL A 18 5.82 -10.41 15.26
C VAL A 18 6.47 -9.94 16.58
N ASP A 19 6.62 -10.84 17.56
CA ASP A 19 6.74 -10.49 18.98
C ASP A 19 8.16 -10.18 19.49
N ASP A 20 9.21 -10.23 18.67
CA ASP A 20 10.59 -10.00 19.17
C ASP A 20 11.32 -8.78 18.56
N LYS A 21 10.72 -8.09 17.58
CA LYS A 21 11.37 -6.96 16.91
C LYS A 21 10.79 -5.61 17.34
N PRO A 22 11.62 -4.62 17.69
CA PRO A 22 11.12 -3.27 17.98
C PRO A 22 10.29 -2.72 16.82
N LEU A 23 9.18 -2.04 17.13
CA LEU A 23 8.30 -1.40 16.14
C LEU A 23 9.08 -0.59 15.09
N ALA A 24 10.18 0.05 15.49
CA ALA A 24 11.05 0.81 14.59
C ALA A 24 11.67 -0.05 13.47
N GLU A 25 12.09 -1.28 13.76
CA GLU A 25 12.66 -2.20 12.78
C GLU A 25 11.60 -2.63 11.77
N TRP A 26 10.40 -2.97 12.26
CA TRP A 26 9.27 -3.30 11.38
C TRP A 26 8.89 -2.13 10.49
N ARG A 27 8.77 -0.91 11.05
CA ARG A 27 8.48 0.30 10.28
C ARG A 27 9.52 0.55 9.20
N ALA A 28 10.81 0.38 9.50
CA ALA A 28 11.87 0.54 8.51
C ALA A 28 11.74 -0.50 7.38
N ARG A 29 11.39 -1.74 7.72
CA ARG A 29 11.28 -2.84 6.75
C ARG A 29 10.08 -2.75 5.81
N ILE A 30 8.97 -2.18 6.26
CA ILE A 30 7.74 -2.01 5.45
C ILE A 30 7.65 -0.65 4.77
N ALA A 31 8.54 0.29 5.08
CA ALA A 31 8.52 1.60 4.48
C ALA A 31 8.81 1.48 2.97
N PRO A 32 8.02 2.14 2.10
CA PRO A 32 8.28 2.09 0.66
C PRO A 32 9.63 2.70 0.34
N ALA A 33 10.34 2.16 -0.65
CA ALA A 33 11.58 2.75 -1.17
C ALA A 33 11.31 4.15 -1.73
N GLU A 34 12.35 4.96 -1.85
CA GLU A 34 12.21 6.32 -2.38
C GLU A 34 11.63 6.34 -3.80
N SER A 35 12.04 5.38 -4.65
CA SER A 35 11.50 5.18 -6.00
C SER A 35 10.01 4.87 -6.03
N GLU A 36 9.46 4.29 -4.95
CA GLU A 36 8.04 3.97 -4.80
C GLU A 36 7.22 5.16 -4.28
N ARG A 37 7.87 6.27 -3.93
CA ARG A 37 7.25 7.50 -3.39
C ARG A 37 7.22 8.65 -4.39
N ALA A 38 7.44 8.40 -5.69
CA ALA A 38 7.35 9.44 -6.71
C ALA A 38 6.01 10.20 -6.68
N TRP A 39 4.92 9.54 -6.29
CA TRP A 39 3.62 10.18 -6.14
C TRP A 39 3.60 11.29 -5.07
N SER A 40 4.43 11.24 -4.03
CA SER A 40 4.40 12.24 -2.96
C SER A 40 5.04 13.57 -3.34
N SER A 41 5.81 13.62 -4.43
CA SER A 41 6.40 14.87 -4.94
C SER A 41 5.44 15.69 -5.80
N ILE A 42 4.32 15.09 -6.22
CA ILE A 42 3.26 15.78 -6.95
C ILE A 42 2.59 16.77 -6.00
N GLY A 43 2.39 18.01 -6.44
CA GLY A 43 1.69 19.05 -5.69
C GLY A 43 0.19 18.79 -5.60
N TRP A 44 -0.23 17.71 -4.93
CA TRP A 44 -1.63 17.37 -4.76
C TRP A 44 -2.43 18.49 -4.09
N ARG A 45 -3.68 18.65 -4.52
CA ARG A 45 -4.65 19.53 -3.86
C ARG A 45 -5.62 18.66 -3.08
N ALA A 46 -5.76 18.93 -1.78
CA ALA A 46 -6.67 18.19 -0.92
C ALA A 46 -8.13 18.67 -1.04
N ASN A 47 -8.35 19.88 -1.55
CA ASN A 47 -9.67 20.42 -1.81
C ASN A 47 -9.98 20.38 -3.31
N PHE A 48 -11.03 19.67 -3.68
CA PHE A 48 -11.41 19.48 -5.08
C PHE A 48 -11.81 20.79 -5.76
N TRP A 49 -12.61 21.64 -5.09
CA TRP A 49 -13.11 22.86 -5.71
C TRP A 49 -12.02 23.91 -5.94
N ALA A 50 -11.11 24.07 -4.97
CA ALA A 50 -9.94 24.93 -5.15
C ALA A 50 -9.07 24.48 -6.34
N ALA A 51 -8.94 23.17 -6.57
CA ALA A 51 -8.23 22.64 -7.73
C ALA A 51 -8.96 22.93 -9.05
N VAL A 52 -10.31 22.93 -9.04
CA VAL A 52 -11.13 23.30 -10.21
C VAL A 52 -10.93 24.76 -10.57
N GLU A 53 -10.97 25.66 -9.58
CA GLU A 53 -10.74 27.10 -9.80
C GLU A 53 -9.33 27.36 -10.36
N GLU A 54 -8.30 26.74 -9.77
CA GLU A 54 -6.91 26.85 -10.24
C GLU A 54 -6.73 26.33 -11.67
N ALA A 55 -7.28 25.15 -11.97
CA ALA A 55 -7.16 24.53 -13.29
C ALA A 55 -7.89 25.33 -14.38
N ASN A 56 -9.07 25.88 -14.06
CA ASN A 56 -9.82 26.73 -14.97
C ASN A 56 -9.06 28.04 -15.25
N ALA A 57 -8.52 28.69 -14.22
CA ALA A 57 -7.72 29.92 -14.39
C ALA A 57 -6.44 29.67 -15.21
N ALA A 58 -5.86 28.48 -15.11
CA ALA A 58 -4.66 28.09 -15.85
C ALA A 58 -4.95 27.47 -17.24
N GLU A 59 -6.22 27.28 -17.61
CA GLU A 59 -6.65 26.57 -18.82
C GLU A 59 -6.02 25.15 -18.95
N LYS A 60 -5.94 24.41 -17.84
CA LYS A 60 -5.32 23.08 -17.78
C LYS A 60 -6.31 22.00 -17.34
N PRO A 61 -6.16 20.76 -17.81
CA PRO A 61 -6.96 19.64 -17.32
C PRO A 61 -6.57 19.26 -15.89
N ILE A 62 -7.50 18.63 -15.18
CA ILE A 62 -7.30 18.09 -13.83
C ILE A 62 -7.04 16.58 -13.90
N LEU A 63 -5.97 16.12 -13.24
CA LEU A 63 -5.82 14.72 -12.86
C LEU A 63 -6.51 14.52 -11.50
N LEU A 64 -7.65 13.85 -11.49
CA LEU A 64 -8.36 13.53 -10.26
C LEU A 64 -7.93 12.14 -9.76
N TRP A 65 -7.27 12.10 -8.60
CA TRP A 65 -7.04 10.87 -7.85
C TRP A 65 -8.00 10.82 -6.67
N ALA A 66 -8.95 9.90 -6.71
CA ALA A 66 -9.87 9.65 -5.62
C ALA A 66 -9.85 8.16 -5.27
N MET A 67 -9.95 7.84 -3.99
CA MET A 67 -10.22 6.46 -3.56
C MET A 67 -11.72 6.20 -3.68
N ASN A 68 -12.14 5.62 -4.79
CA ASN A 68 -13.52 5.25 -5.09
C ASN A 68 -13.92 3.90 -4.44
N GLY A 69 -13.74 3.76 -3.11
CA GLY A 69 -14.14 2.58 -2.34
C GLY A 69 -14.36 2.83 -0.84
N HIS A 70 -14.68 1.79 -0.07
CA HIS A 70 -14.73 1.80 1.40
C HIS A 70 -13.40 1.27 1.97
N PRO A 71 -12.34 2.09 2.13
CA PRO A 71 -11.02 1.61 2.55
C PRO A 71 -10.98 0.99 3.95
N LEU A 72 -12.01 1.21 4.75
CA LEU A 72 -12.17 0.65 6.10
C LEU A 72 -13.34 -0.33 6.21
N GLY A 73 -14.00 -0.67 5.09
CA GLY A 73 -15.16 -1.59 5.11
C GLY A 73 -16.36 -1.12 5.93
N CYS A 74 -16.43 0.16 6.29
CA CYS A 74 -17.53 0.71 7.07
C CYS A 74 -18.76 0.96 6.18
N THR A 75 -19.60 -0.06 6.02
CA THR A 75 -21.00 0.09 5.59
C THR A 75 -21.93 0.01 6.79
#